data_AF-A0A5D6WNX0-F1
#
_entry.id   AF-A0A5D6WNX0-F1
#
_cell.length_a   1.000
_cell.length_b   1.000
_cell.length_c   1.000
_cell.angle_alpha   90.00
_cell.angle_beta   90.00
_cell.angle_gamma   90.00
#
_symmetry.space_group_name_H-M   'P 1'
#
loop_
_entity.id
_entity.type
_entity.pdbx_description
1 polymer ?
#
loop_
_entity_poly.entity_id
_entity_poly.type
_entity_poly.pdbx_seq_one_letter_code
_entity_poly.pdbx_strand_id
1 'polypeptide(L)'
;MPKVTREDIPNWFQRQTGFDVDVQELKKAVELDRIACADEPMKLMRELWGITPRDCERLLGAPSRTVEQWFHTKSTRPASWVVRLIVEKCAALHEQRRNNRS
;
A
#
# COMPACT_ATOMS: atom_id res chain seq x y z
N MET A 1 12.06 -13.91 -31.53
CA MET A 1 12.37 -13.71 -30.10
C MET A 1 11.21 -14.26 -29.28
N PRO A 2 11.45 -15.07 -28.24
CA PRO A 2 10.36 -15.57 -27.39
C PRO A 2 9.62 -14.40 -26.74
N LYS A 3 8.30 -14.52 -26.59
CA LYS A 3 7.44 -13.48 -26.02
C LYS A 3 7.66 -13.45 -24.50
N VAL A 4 8.25 -12.36 -24.00
CA VAL A 4 8.39 -12.12 -22.56
C VAL A 4 6.99 -11.89 -21.98
N THR A 5 6.56 -12.72 -21.03
CA THR A 5 5.29 -12.52 -20.32
C THR A 5 5.47 -11.57 -19.14
N ARG A 6 4.37 -11.05 -18.59
CA ARG A 6 4.41 -10.18 -17.40
C ARG A 6 5.08 -10.85 -16.20
N GLU A 7 5.00 -12.18 -16.11
CA GLU A 7 5.60 -12.99 -15.06
C GLU A 7 7.11 -13.20 -15.26
N ASP A 8 7.59 -13.07 -16.50
CA ASP A 8 9.01 -13.21 -16.86
C ASP A 8 9.81 -11.92 -16.60
N ILE A 9 9.15 -10.75 -16.56
CA ILE A 9 9.81 -9.44 -16.43
C ILE A 9 10.70 -9.33 -15.18
N PRO A 10 10.27 -9.74 -13.97
CA PRO A 10 11.14 -9.67 -12.79
C PRO A 10 12.42 -10.49 -12.93
N ASN A 11 12.29 -11.74 -13.39
CA ASN A 11 13.42 -12.64 -13.62
C ASN A 11 14.36 -12.11 -14.71
N TRP A 12 13.80 -11.52 -15.77
CA TRP A 12 14.57 -10.93 -16.85
C TRP A 12 15.31 -9.66 -16.39
N PHE A 13 14.64 -8.77 -15.65
CA PHE A 13 15.24 -7.57 -15.07
C PHE A 13 16.41 -7.92 -14.14
N GLN A 14 16.22 -8.87 -13.22
CA GLN A 14 17.28 -9.35 -12.32
C GLN A 14 18.48 -9.90 -13.09
N ARG A 15 18.25 -10.74 -14.12
CA ARG A 15 19.33 -11.28 -14.95
C ARG A 15 20.10 -10.22 -15.74
N GLN A 16 19.42 -9.17 -16.22
CA GLN A 16 20.05 -8.12 -17.03
C GLN A 16 20.80 -7.07 -16.20
N THR A 17 20.31 -6.79 -15.00
CA THR A 17 20.82 -5.70 -14.16
C THR A 17 21.75 -6.18 -13.03
N GLY A 18 21.73 -7.48 -12.71
CA GLY A 18 22.41 -8.02 -11.54
C GLY A 18 21.79 -7.57 -10.22
N PHE A 19 20.62 -6.91 -10.27
CA PHE A 19 19.91 -6.45 -9.09
C PHE A 19 19.28 -7.65 -8.40
N ASP A 20 19.64 -7.91 -7.14
CA ASP A 20 19.02 -8.97 -6.37
C ASP A 20 17.63 -8.51 -5.95
N VAL A 21 16.62 -8.97 -6.67
CA VAL A 21 15.24 -8.57 -6.45
C VAL A 21 14.57 -9.61 -5.56
N ASP A 22 14.29 -9.23 -4.31
CA ASP A 22 13.49 -10.08 -3.43
C ASP A 22 12.04 -10.18 -3.96
N VAL A 23 11.66 -11.38 -4.37
CA VAL A 23 10.32 -11.68 -4.89
C VAL A 23 9.23 -11.39 -3.84
N GLN A 24 9.53 -11.52 -2.55
CA GLN A 24 8.59 -11.17 -1.48
C GLN A 24 8.40 -9.65 -1.37
N GLU A 25 9.47 -8.87 -1.54
CA GLU A 25 9.36 -7.41 -1.61
C GLU A 25 8.56 -6.97 -2.82
N LEU A 26 8.74 -7.60 -3.98
CA LEU A 26 7.91 -7.33 -5.15
C LEU A 26 6.44 -7.66 -4.93
N LYS A 27 6.14 -8.81 -4.32
CA LYS A 27 4.75 -9.19 -4.00
C LYS A 27 4.11 -8.19 -3.06
N LYS A 28 4.84 -7.75 -2.04
CA LYS A 28 4.41 -6.68 -1.14
C LYS A 28 4.17 -5.39 -1.91
N ALA A 29 5.09 -4.95 -2.75
CA ALA A 29 4.94 -3.75 -3.56
C ALA A 29 3.70 -3.80 -4.48
N VAL A 30 3.41 -4.97 -5.09
CA VAL A 30 2.20 -5.18 -5.90
C VAL A 30 0.92 -5.07 -5.07
N GLU A 31 0.92 -5.63 -3.86
CA GLU A 31 -0.23 -5.51 -2.95
C GLU A 31 -0.47 -4.04 -2.54
N LEU A 32 0.59 -3.33 -2.17
CA LEU A 32 0.51 -1.92 -1.79
C LEU A 32 0.01 -1.05 -2.96
N ASP A 33 0.53 -1.26 -4.17
CA ASP A 33 0.09 -0.52 -5.36
C ASP A 33 -1.36 -0.83 -5.73
N ARG A 34 -1.80 -2.10 -5.60
CA ARG A 34 -3.21 -2.50 -5.79
C ARG A 34 -4.12 -1.74 -4.83
N ILE A 35 -3.73 -1.60 -3.57
CA ILE A 35 -4.54 -0.89 -2.58
C ILE A 35 -4.54 0.61 -2.87
N ALA A 36 -3.38 1.20 -3.15
CA ALA A 36 -3.26 2.63 -3.41
C ALA A 36 -3.99 3.08 -4.68
N CYS A 37 -4.04 2.23 -5.70
CA CYS A 37 -4.74 2.49 -6.96
C CYS A 37 -6.22 2.09 -6.95
N ALA A 38 -6.73 1.55 -5.85
CA ALA A 38 -8.14 1.19 -5.73
C ALA A 38 -9.05 2.43 -5.80
N ASP A 39 -10.31 2.24 -6.19
CA ASP A 39 -11.30 3.32 -6.20
C ASP A 39 -11.59 3.87 -4.80
N GLU A 40 -11.45 3.05 -3.76
CA GLU A 40 -11.68 3.40 -2.35
C GLU A 40 -10.53 2.88 -1.48
N PRO A 41 -9.31 3.46 -1.57
CA PRO A 41 -8.10 2.91 -0.95
C PRO A 41 -8.21 2.87 0.58
N MET A 42 -8.79 3.92 1.18
CA MET A 42 -8.99 4.01 2.63
C MET A 42 -9.95 2.93 3.16
N LYS A 43 -11.02 2.65 2.41
CA LYS A 43 -11.99 1.62 2.77
C LYS A 43 -11.37 0.23 2.61
N LEU A 44 -10.63 0.01 1.54
CA LEU A 44 -9.94 -1.26 1.30
C LEU A 44 -8.89 -1.56 2.39
N MET A 45 -8.11 -0.57 2.84
CA MET A 45 -7.22 -0.74 3.99
C MET A 45 -7.97 -1.08 5.28
N ARG A 46 -9.16 -0.49 5.50
CA ARG A 46 -10.00 -0.84 6.66
C ARG A 46 -10.45 -2.30 6.59
N GLU A 47 -10.91 -2.74 5.43
CA GLU A 47 -11.42 -4.11 5.22
C GLU A 47 -10.31 -5.16 5.34
N LEU A 48 -9.16 -4.92 4.71
CA LEU A 48 -8.06 -5.89 4.69
C LEU A 48 -7.25 -5.89 5.99
N TRP A 49 -7.01 -4.72 6.58
CA TRP A 49 -6.02 -4.57 7.66
C TRP A 49 -6.62 -4.06 8.97
N GLY A 50 -7.91 -3.73 9.00
CA GLY A 50 -8.56 -3.15 10.18
C GLY A 50 -8.10 -1.72 10.50
N ILE A 51 -7.56 -1.00 9.50
CA ILE A 51 -7.07 0.37 9.68
C ILE A 51 -8.24 1.35 9.83
N THR A 52 -8.21 2.11 10.92
CA THR A 52 -9.25 3.10 11.24
C THR A 52 -8.79 4.52 10.92
N PRO A 53 -9.70 5.51 10.79
CA PRO A 53 -9.31 6.92 10.66
C PRO A 53 -8.40 7.38 11.80
N ARG A 54 -8.64 6.90 13.02
CA ARG A 54 -7.81 7.21 14.19
C ARG A 54 -6.38 6.69 14.08
N ASP A 55 -6.18 5.57 13.40
CA ASP A 55 -4.84 5.06 13.11
C ASP A 55 -4.10 5.98 12.16
N CYS A 56 -4.77 6.41 11.08
CA CYS A 56 -4.23 7.38 10.13
C CYS A 56 -3.97 8.75 10.78
N GLU A 57 -4.85 9.22 11.65
CA GLU A 57 -4.65 10.45 12.44
C GLU A 57 -3.34 10.38 13.24
N ARG A 58 -3.13 9.28 13.97
CA ARG A 58 -1.91 9.07 14.78
C ARG A 58 -0.66 8.91 13.93
N LEU A 59 -0.73 8.16 12.84
CA LEU A 59 0.41 7.89 11.95
C LEU A 59 0.86 9.14 11.19
N LEU A 60 -0.08 10.01 10.82
CA LEU A 60 0.17 11.13 9.90
C LEU A 60 0.23 12.48 10.64
N GLY A 61 -0.21 12.56 11.89
CA GLY A 61 -0.35 13.82 12.62
C GLY A 61 -1.38 14.77 11.99
N ALA A 62 -2.31 14.23 11.19
CA ALA A 62 -3.31 15.00 10.46
C ALA A 62 -4.58 15.22 11.31
N PRO A 63 -5.34 16.32 11.12
CA PRO A 63 -6.58 16.55 11.86
C PRO A 63 -7.61 15.43 11.65
N SER A 64 -8.22 14.96 12.74
CA SER A 64 -9.17 13.83 12.74
C SER A 64 -10.28 13.98 11.69
N ARG A 65 -10.92 15.16 11.65
CA ARG A 65 -11.98 15.47 10.68
C ARG A 65 -11.53 15.35 9.22
N THR A 66 -10.30 15.76 8.91
CA THR A 66 -9.74 15.67 7.55
C THR A 66 -9.54 14.21 7.16
N VAL A 67 -8.99 13.42 8.08
CA VAL A 67 -8.74 11.99 7.85
C VAL A 67 -10.06 11.23 7.71
N GLU A 68 -11.06 11.51 8.54
CA GLU A 68 -12.40 10.92 8.41
C GLU A 68 -13.01 11.16 7.03
N GLN A 69 -12.90 12.38 6.50
CA GLN A 69 -13.42 12.69 5.18
C GLN A 69 -12.80 11.84 4.07
N TRP A 70 -11.52 11.46 4.16
CA TRP A 70 -10.88 10.59 3.17
C TRP A 70 -11.51 9.20 3.05
N PHE A 71 -12.08 8.69 4.15
CA PHE A 71 -12.78 7.39 4.18
C PHE A 71 -14.19 7.45 3.60
N HIS A 72 -14.82 8.63 3.55
CA HIS A 72 -16.22 8.78 3.17
C HIS A 72 -16.43 9.53 1.86
N THR A 73 -15.53 10.44 1.50
CA THR A 73 -15.71 11.37 0.38
C THR A 73 -14.52 11.36 -0.57
N LYS A 74 -14.71 10.80 -1.77
CA LYS A 74 -13.63 10.62 -2.78
C LYS A 74 -12.91 11.93 -3.14
N SER A 75 -13.62 13.05 -3.27
CA SER A 75 -13.04 14.36 -3.65
C SER A 75 -12.14 14.98 -2.59
N THR A 76 -12.26 14.56 -1.34
CA THR A 76 -11.42 15.08 -0.23
C THR A 76 -10.11 14.32 -0.07
N ARG A 77 -9.95 13.21 -0.79
CA ARG A 77 -8.76 12.36 -0.68
C ARG A 77 -7.53 13.12 -1.19
N PRO A 78 -6.36 12.88 -0.59
CA PRO A 78 -5.14 13.53 -1.03
C PRO A 78 -4.73 13.00 -2.41
N ALA A 79 -3.74 13.66 -3.02
CA ALA A 79 -3.18 13.24 -4.29
C ALA A 79 -2.73 11.76 -4.26
N SER A 80 -2.79 11.08 -5.40
CA SER A 80 -2.53 9.63 -5.51
C SER A 80 -1.16 9.21 -4.95
N TRP A 81 -0.13 10.02 -5.15
CA TRP A 81 1.20 9.75 -4.59
C TRP A 81 1.22 9.83 -3.05
N VAL A 82 0.40 10.69 -2.44
CA VAL A 82 0.25 10.76 -0.98
C VAL A 82 -0.50 9.53 -0.47
N VAL A 83 -1.53 9.08 -1.19
CA VAL A 83 -2.26 7.85 -0.84
C VAL A 83 -1.30 6.66 -0.79
N ARG A 84 -0.37 6.53 -1.74
CA ARG A 84 0.65 5.47 -1.73
C ARG A 84 1.48 5.49 -0.44
N LEU A 85 1.97 6.65 -0.02
CA LEU A 85 2.73 6.79 1.23
C LEU A 85 1.88 6.44 2.46
N ILE A 86 0.60 6.83 2.47
CA ILE A 86 -0.32 6.46 3.56
C ILE A 86 -0.48 4.93 3.61
N VAL A 87 -0.67 4.29 2.47
CA VAL A 87 -0.80 2.82 2.37
C VAL A 87 0.45 2.12 2.90
N GLU A 88 1.65 2.58 2.54
CA GLU A 88 2.90 2.04 3.06
C GLU A 88 3.01 2.16 4.59
N LYS A 89 2.68 3.32 5.16
CA LYS A 89 2.70 3.52 6.62
C LYS A 89 1.67 2.65 7.34
N CYS A 90 0.48 2.50 6.75
CA CYS A 90 -0.57 1.64 7.30
C CYS A 90 -0.21 0.16 7.21
N ALA A 91 0.48 -0.27 6.15
CA ALA A 91 0.99 -1.64 6.03
C ALA A 91 2.03 -1.94 7.11
N ALA A 92 2.96 -1.01 7.40
CA ALA A 92 3.91 -1.17 8.50
C ALA A 92 3.22 -1.31 9.87
N LEU A 93 2.16 -0.51 10.12
CA LEU A 93 1.35 -0.65 11.34
C LEU A 93 0.63 -2.01 11.40
N HIS A 94 0.10 -2.48 10.27
CA HIS A 94 -0.55 -3.80 10.19
C HIS A 94 0.43 -4.93 10.52
N GLU A 95 1.64 -4.90 9.97
CA GLU A 95 2.70 -5.87 10.26
C GLU A 95 3.10 -5.85 11.74
N GLN A 96 3.29 -4.67 12.33
CA GLN A 96 3.56 -4.53 13.77
C GLN A 96 2.44 -5.15 14.62
N ARG A 97 1.18 -4.92 14.26
CA ARG A 97 0.03 -5.52 14.96
C ARG A 97 -0.01 -7.04 14.86
N ARG A 98 0.41 -7.61 13.72
CA ARG A 98 0.50 -9.06 13.53
C ARG A 98 1.59 -9.66 14.40
N ASN A 99 2.77 -9.05 14.42
CA ASN A 99 3.91 -9.52 15.20
C ASN A 99 3.68 -9.45 16.71
N ASN A 100 2.85 -8.52 17.18
CA ASN A 100 2.48 -8.42 18.61
C ASN A 100 1.37 -9.39 19.03
N ARG A 101 0.75 -10.12 18.09
CA ARG A 101 -0.30 -11.11 18.34
C ARG A 101 0.21 -12.56 18.22
N SER A 102 1.39 -12.76 17.65
CA SER A 102 2.14 -14.02 17.60
C SER A 102 3.00 -14.19 18.83
#